data_AF-A0A5F2GKC5-F1
#
_entry.id   AF-A0A5F2GKC5-F1
#
_cell.length_a   1.000
_cell.length_b   1.000
_cell.length_c   1.000
_cell.angle_alpha   90.00
_cell.angle_beta   90.00
_cell.angle_gamma   90.00
#
_symmetry.space_group_name_H-M   'P 1'
#
loop_
_entity.id
_entity.type
_entity.pdbx_description
1 polymer ?
#
loop_
_entity_poly.entity_id
_entity_poly.type
_entity_poly.pdbx_seq_one_letter_code
_entity_poly.pdbx_strand_id
1 'polypeptide(L)'
;MPLREQGVVDAIEAWLQANGFSAVKAIKAGARGYDIAATRGDTGERWLIEAKGGAYSGADTSNDAWSRTGAAFLMTAGWRFQNDIPGERFAIGIPSSRWFDIHLRRMSPALEYLGISVFQVRDEGTVTFTENRPRTE
;
A
#
# COMPACT_ATOMS: atom_id res chain seq x y z
N MET A 1 0.60 -16.43 9.95
CA MET A 1 0.93 -16.56 8.52
C MET A 1 0.63 -15.23 7.84
N PRO A 2 1.52 -14.73 6.99
CA PRO A 2 1.32 -13.47 6.27
C PRO A 2 -0.03 -13.43 5.57
N LEU A 3 -0.75 -12.32 5.75
CA LEU A 3 -2.06 -12.14 5.12
C LEU A 3 -1.96 -12.25 3.60
N ARG A 4 -2.96 -12.88 2.99
CA ARG A 4 -3.16 -12.83 1.55
C ARG A 4 -3.62 -11.44 1.13
N GLU A 5 -3.54 -11.15 -0.16
CA GLU A 5 -3.79 -9.81 -0.69
C GLU A 5 -5.16 -9.26 -0.29
N GLN A 6 -6.22 -10.09 -0.40
CA GLN A 6 -7.55 -9.69 0.06
C GLN A 6 -7.57 -9.34 1.55
N GLY A 7 -6.88 -10.10 2.41
CA GLY A 7 -6.82 -9.79 3.84
C GLY A 7 -6.07 -8.49 4.14
N VAL A 8 -5.06 -8.15 3.34
CA VAL A 8 -4.37 -6.85 3.41
C VAL A 8 -5.31 -5.73 2.97
N VAL A 9 -6.04 -5.92 1.88
CA VAL A 9 -7.03 -4.96 1.37
C VAL A 9 -8.12 -4.70 2.42
N ASP A 10 -8.74 -5.75 2.94
CA ASP A 10 -9.83 -5.66 3.91
C ASP A 10 -9.38 -4.91 5.18
N ALA A 11 -8.17 -5.18 5.67
CA ALA A 11 -7.61 -4.51 6.83
C ALA A 11 -7.35 -3.01 6.57
N ILE A 12 -6.84 -2.66 5.39
CA ILE A 12 -6.61 -1.26 5.01
C ILE A 12 -7.94 -0.53 4.83
N GLU A 13 -8.94 -1.13 4.19
CA GLU A 13 -10.26 -0.52 4.06
C GLU A 13 -10.90 -0.23 5.42
N ALA A 14 -10.85 -1.20 6.35
CA ALA A 14 -11.34 -1.03 7.71
C ALA A 14 -10.59 0.09 8.44
N TRP A 15 -9.26 0.15 8.32
CA TRP A 15 -8.46 1.22 8.92
C TRP A 15 -8.82 2.59 8.32
N LEU A 16 -8.96 2.70 7.00
CA LEU A 16 -9.31 3.95 6.32
C LEU A 16 -10.66 4.48 6.82
N GLN A 17 -11.69 3.61 6.85
CA GLN A 17 -13.02 3.97 7.36
C GLN A 17 -12.97 4.43 8.82
N ALA A 18 -12.20 3.74 9.66
CA ALA A 18 -12.03 4.11 11.07
C ALA A 18 -11.25 5.42 11.27
N ASN A 19 -10.44 5.84 10.29
CA ASN A 19 -9.56 7.02 10.37
C ASN A 19 -10.04 8.18 9.49
N GLY A 20 -11.36 8.28 9.27
CA GLY A 20 -11.97 9.47 8.66
C GLY A 20 -11.82 9.57 7.13
N PHE A 21 -11.48 8.46 6.47
CA PHE A 21 -11.57 8.38 5.01
C PHE A 21 -12.98 8.01 4.57
N SER A 22 -13.35 8.52 3.39
CA SER A 22 -14.63 8.30 2.72
C SER A 22 -14.39 7.75 1.32
N ALA A 23 -15.47 7.37 0.62
CA ALA A 23 -15.41 6.81 -0.73
C ALA A 23 -14.41 5.64 -0.90
N VAL A 24 -14.20 4.88 0.18
CA VAL A 24 -13.30 3.72 0.18
C VAL A 24 -13.85 2.67 -0.76
N LYS A 25 -13.09 2.34 -1.79
CA LYS A 25 -13.48 1.38 -2.82
C LYS A 25 -12.31 0.49 -3.18
N ALA A 26 -12.37 -0.78 -2.76
CA ALA A 26 -11.59 -1.84 -3.37
C ALA A 26 -11.98 -2.02 -4.85
N ILE A 27 -10.98 -2.04 -5.72
CA ILE A 27 -11.15 -2.29 -7.15
C ILE A 27 -10.79 -3.75 -7.43
N LYS A 28 -11.65 -4.45 -8.19
CA LYS A 28 -11.37 -5.84 -8.58
C LYS A 28 -10.11 -5.91 -9.44
N ALA A 29 -9.24 -6.87 -9.12
CA ALA A 29 -8.04 -7.20 -9.88
C ALA A 29 -8.33 -7.31 -11.40
N GLY A 30 -7.47 -6.70 -12.21
CA GLY A 30 -7.54 -6.75 -13.68
C GLY A 30 -8.18 -5.53 -14.37
N ALA A 31 -8.78 -4.61 -13.63
CA ALA A 31 -9.32 -3.36 -14.18
C ALA A 31 -8.44 -2.15 -13.79
N ARG A 32 -7.45 -1.80 -14.63
CA ARG A 32 -6.65 -0.56 -14.59
C ARG A 32 -6.27 -0.03 -13.19
N GLY A 33 -5.14 -0.48 -12.65
CA GLY A 33 -4.47 0.20 -11.53
C GLY A 33 -4.98 -0.19 -10.14
N TYR A 34 -4.34 0.43 -9.14
CA TYR A 34 -4.48 0.35 -7.68
C TYR A 34 -5.64 -0.47 -7.10
N ASP A 35 -5.33 -1.22 -6.05
CA ASP A 35 -6.28 -2.08 -5.35
C ASP A 35 -7.32 -1.30 -4.54
N ILE A 36 -6.98 -0.12 -4.01
CA ILE A 36 -7.90 0.70 -3.19
C ILE A 36 -7.82 2.17 -3.63
N ALA A 37 -8.98 2.80 -3.74
CA ALA A 37 -9.10 4.25 -3.72
C ALA A 37 -9.87 4.74 -2.49
N ALA A 38 -9.46 5.86 -1.93
CA ALA A 38 -10.14 6.51 -0.81
C ALA A 38 -9.99 8.03 -0.88
N THR A 39 -10.87 8.75 -0.20
CA THR A 39 -10.79 10.21 -0.07
C THR A 39 -10.68 10.58 1.39
N ARG A 40 -9.63 11.30 1.78
CA ARG A 40 -9.45 11.77 3.16
C ARG A 40 -10.52 12.83 3.47
N GLY A 41 -11.33 12.63 4.50
CA GLY A 41 -12.54 13.43 4.72
C GLY A 41 -12.29 14.89 5.08
N ASP A 42 -11.17 15.22 5.71
CA ASP A 42 -10.80 16.57 6.15
C ASP A 42 -10.15 17.41 5.04
N THR A 43 -9.31 16.80 4.19
CA THR A 43 -8.57 17.49 3.12
C THR A 43 -9.20 17.33 1.74
N GLY A 44 -10.03 16.31 1.55
CA GLY A 44 -10.52 15.91 0.23
C GLY A 44 -9.46 15.23 -0.65
N GLU A 45 -8.24 15.00 -0.15
CA GLU A 45 -7.18 14.32 -0.91
C GLU A 45 -7.63 12.91 -1.33
N ARG A 46 -7.42 12.57 -2.60
CA ARG A 46 -7.62 11.22 -3.12
C ARG A 46 -6.34 10.40 -2.99
N TRP A 47 -6.53 9.23 -2.39
CA TRP A 47 -5.50 8.25 -2.10
C TRP A 47 -5.68 7.05 -3.01
N LEU A 48 -4.58 6.64 -3.66
CA LEU A 48 -4.49 5.44 -4.48
C LEU A 48 -3.48 4.48 -3.87
N ILE A 49 -3.90 3.23 -3.63
CA ILE A 49 -3.14 2.28 -2.81
C ILE A 49 -2.97 0.97 -3.57
N GLU A 50 -1.72 0.54 -3.73
CA GLU A 50 -1.37 -0.80 -4.25
C GLU A 50 -1.09 -1.75 -3.09
N ALA A 51 -1.91 -2.78 -2.95
CA ALA A 51 -1.79 -3.80 -1.92
C ALA A 51 -1.15 -5.07 -2.49
N LYS A 52 -0.36 -5.76 -1.67
CA LYS A 52 0.16 -7.10 -1.96
C LYS A 52 0.02 -7.94 -0.69
N GLY A 53 -0.33 -9.21 -0.85
CA GLY A 53 -0.30 -10.19 0.23
C GLY A 53 0.95 -11.06 0.21
N GLY A 54 1.10 -11.94 1.20
CA GLY A 54 2.11 -13.00 1.22
C GLY A 54 1.85 -14.14 0.23
N ALA A 55 2.76 -15.10 0.18
CA ALA A 55 2.71 -16.26 -0.70
C ALA A 55 1.58 -17.24 -0.34
N TYR A 56 0.99 -17.85 -1.37
CA TYR A 56 -0.06 -18.87 -1.21
C TYR A 56 0.42 -20.13 -0.48
N SER A 57 1.73 -20.41 -0.52
CA SER A 57 2.40 -21.50 0.20
C SER A 57 2.36 -21.32 1.73
N GLY A 58 2.00 -20.14 2.24
CA GLY A 58 1.89 -19.85 3.67
C GLY A 58 3.21 -19.56 4.39
N ALA A 59 4.34 -19.74 3.71
CA ALA A 59 5.66 -19.32 4.16
C ALA A 59 6.28 -18.42 3.10
N ASP A 60 6.43 -17.14 3.42
CA ASP A 60 7.14 -16.21 2.56
C ASP A 60 8.64 -16.47 2.61
N THR A 61 9.26 -16.59 1.44
CA THR A 61 10.71 -16.47 1.32
C THR A 61 11.11 -15.00 1.20
N SER A 62 12.41 -14.72 1.37
CA SER A 62 12.94 -13.40 1.04
C SER A 62 12.62 -13.00 -0.41
N ASN A 63 12.63 -13.94 -1.36
CA ASN A 63 12.41 -13.61 -2.77
C ASN A 63 10.95 -13.27 -3.06
N ASP A 64 10.01 -13.99 -2.43
CA ASP A 64 8.58 -13.70 -2.54
C ASP A 64 8.27 -12.29 -2.02
N ALA A 65 8.73 -11.99 -0.80
CA ALA A 65 8.54 -10.70 -0.17
C ALA A 65 9.21 -9.57 -0.97
N TRP A 66 10.42 -9.79 -1.51
CA TRP A 66 11.11 -8.82 -2.36
C TRP A 66 10.30 -8.53 -3.64
N SER A 67 9.87 -9.57 -4.34
CA SER A 67 9.12 -9.44 -5.59
C SER A 67 7.81 -8.67 -5.38
N ARG A 68 7.09 -8.99 -4.30
CA ARG A 68 5.80 -8.35 -3.98
C ARG A 68 5.99 -6.90 -3.53
N THR A 69 6.93 -6.64 -2.63
CA THR A 69 7.23 -5.27 -2.18
C THR A 69 7.72 -4.41 -3.35
N GLY A 70 8.59 -4.96 -4.20
CA GLY A 70 9.10 -4.28 -5.39
C GLY A 70 8.02 -4.01 -6.44
N ALA A 71 7.08 -4.94 -6.66
CA ALA A 71 5.94 -4.73 -7.54
C ALA A 71 5.05 -3.59 -7.03
N ALA A 72 4.71 -3.59 -5.73
CA ALA A 72 3.91 -2.54 -5.12
C ALA A 72 4.58 -1.16 -5.26
N PHE A 73 5.88 -1.10 -4.97
CA PHE A 73 6.68 0.12 -5.14
C PHE A 73 6.69 0.60 -6.60
N LEU A 74 7.05 -0.27 -7.55
CA LEU A 74 7.21 0.10 -8.95
C LEU A 74 5.90 0.63 -9.57
N MET A 75 4.79 -0.05 -9.31
CA MET A 75 3.47 0.38 -9.80
C MET A 75 3.09 1.75 -9.24
N THR A 76 3.24 1.92 -7.93
CA THR A 76 2.88 3.16 -7.23
C THR A 76 3.76 4.34 -7.63
N ALA A 77 5.07 4.10 -7.76
CA ALA A 77 6.01 5.09 -8.27
C ALA A 77 5.68 5.49 -9.71
N GLY A 78 5.29 4.52 -10.56
CA GLY A 78 4.87 4.79 -11.94
C GLY A 78 3.65 5.72 -12.01
N TRP A 79 2.61 5.45 -11.21
CA TRP A 79 1.41 6.28 -11.19
C TRP A 79 1.67 7.72 -10.74
N ARG A 80 2.61 7.92 -9.81
CA ARG A 80 2.94 9.24 -9.27
C ARG A 80 3.33 10.26 -10.36
N PHE A 81 3.86 9.79 -11.48
CA PHE A 81 4.33 10.59 -12.61
C PHE A 81 3.43 10.49 -13.85
N GLN A 82 2.30 9.79 -13.76
CA GLN A 82 1.33 9.68 -14.86
C GLN A 82 0.28 10.79 -14.75
N ASN A 83 0.10 11.55 -15.83
CA ASN A 83 -0.85 12.67 -15.86
C ASN A 83 -2.32 12.23 -15.88
N ASP A 84 -2.60 10.98 -16.24
CA ASP A 84 -3.94 10.41 -16.34
C ASP A 84 -4.36 9.62 -15.09
N ILE A 85 -3.51 9.55 -14.05
CA ILE A 85 -3.84 8.94 -12.78
C ILE A 85 -4.31 10.03 -11.79
N PRO A 86 -5.59 10.01 -11.37
CA PRO A 86 -6.21 11.13 -10.65
C PRO A 86 -5.98 11.07 -9.13
N GLY A 87 -4.75 10.83 -8.67
CA GLY A 87 -4.42 10.72 -7.24
C GLY A 87 -3.47 11.82 -6.77
N GLU A 88 -3.81 12.50 -5.68
CA GLU A 88 -2.89 13.43 -5.01
C GLU A 88 -1.92 12.69 -4.09
N ARG A 89 -2.36 11.57 -3.50
CA ARG A 89 -1.59 10.77 -2.55
C ARG A 89 -1.54 9.31 -2.96
N PHE A 90 -0.40 8.69 -2.70
CA PHE A 90 -0.09 7.32 -3.12
C PHE A 90 0.43 6.52 -1.94
N ALA A 91 0.06 5.24 -1.88
CA ALA A 91 0.55 4.35 -0.84
C ALA A 91 0.71 2.91 -1.33
N ILE A 92 1.48 2.13 -0.58
CA ILE A 92 1.54 0.68 -0.71
C ILE A 92 0.97 0.01 0.55
N GLY A 93 0.33 -1.15 0.38
CA GLY A 93 -0.14 -2.02 1.44
C GLY A 93 0.58 -3.36 1.40
N ILE A 94 1.26 -3.75 2.48
CA ILE A 94 2.02 -5.01 2.54
C ILE A 94 1.88 -5.69 3.91
N PRO A 95 2.09 -7.01 4.01
CA PRO A 95 2.13 -7.68 5.29
C PRO A 95 3.31 -7.19 6.15
N SER A 96 3.13 -7.18 7.46
CA SER A 96 4.22 -7.02 8.43
C SER A 96 4.72 -8.40 8.83
N SER A 97 5.78 -8.84 8.17
CA SER A 97 6.49 -10.07 8.50
C SER A 97 7.99 -9.88 8.29
N ARG A 98 8.81 -10.78 8.85
CA ARG A 98 10.27 -10.67 8.84
C ARG A 98 10.84 -10.23 7.48
N TRP A 99 10.44 -10.87 6.38
CA TRP A 99 11.01 -10.58 5.07
C TRP A 99 10.44 -9.31 4.44
N PHE A 100 9.14 -9.05 4.59
CA PHE A 100 8.54 -7.80 4.14
C PHE A 100 9.14 -6.60 4.87
N ASP A 101 9.32 -6.69 6.19
CA ASP A 101 9.91 -5.61 7.00
C ASP A 101 11.36 -5.32 6.60
N ILE A 102 12.15 -6.35 6.28
CA ILE A 102 13.53 -6.20 5.79
C ILE A 102 13.55 -5.44 4.46
N HIS A 103 12.71 -5.83 3.51
CA HIS A 103 12.70 -5.23 2.17
C HIS A 103 12.09 -3.84 2.16
N LEU A 104 11.02 -3.63 2.93
CA LEU A 104 10.45 -2.30 3.14
C LEU A 104 11.49 -1.33 3.70
N ARG A 105 12.25 -1.74 4.73
CA ARG A 105 13.30 -0.91 5.31
C ARG A 105 14.34 -0.48 4.28
N ARG A 106 14.71 -1.37 3.36
CA ARG A 106 15.65 -1.06 2.26
C ARG A 106 15.06 -0.06 1.26
N MET A 107 13.75 -0.10 1.03
CA MET A 107 13.04 0.80 0.12
C MET A 107 12.59 2.11 0.77
N SER A 108 12.58 2.20 2.11
CA SER A 108 12.05 3.34 2.86
C SER A 108 12.59 4.70 2.40
N PRO A 109 13.89 4.89 2.11
CA PRO A 109 14.37 6.19 1.64
C PRO A 109 13.76 6.62 0.30
N ALA A 110 13.53 5.68 -0.62
CA ALA A 110 12.89 5.96 -1.90
C ALA A 110 11.40 6.25 -1.75
N LEU A 111 10.72 5.50 -0.87
CA LEU A 111 9.31 5.73 -0.53
C LEU A 111 9.12 7.13 0.08
N GLU A 112 10.00 7.52 1.01
CA GLU A 112 10.00 8.86 1.62
C GLU A 112 10.24 9.94 0.55
N TYR A 113 11.29 9.80 -0.26
CA TYR A 113 11.64 10.76 -1.30
C TYR A 113 10.47 11.00 -2.29
N LEU A 114 9.79 9.93 -2.70
CA LEU A 114 8.66 10.00 -3.63
C LEU A 114 7.32 10.38 -2.95
N GLY A 115 7.27 10.45 -1.63
CA GLY A 115 6.03 10.70 -0.89
C GLY A 115 5.02 9.55 -0.95
N ILE A 116 5.50 8.31 -1.09
CA ILE A 116 4.66 7.10 -1.13
C ILE A 116 4.50 6.58 0.29
N SER A 117 3.29 6.63 0.82
CA SER A 117 2.98 6.18 2.19
C SER A 117 2.88 4.66 2.28
N VAL A 118 2.89 4.11 3.50
CA VAL A 118 2.93 2.66 3.70
C VAL A 118 1.90 2.21 4.73
N PHE A 119 1.12 1.20 4.38
CA PHE A 119 0.31 0.41 5.29
C PHE A 119 0.99 -0.95 5.52
N GLN A 120 1.48 -1.19 6.72
CA GLN A 120 1.98 -2.51 7.14
C GLN A 120 0.90 -3.23 7.93
N VAL A 121 0.48 -4.40 7.47
CA VAL A 121 -0.64 -5.15 8.05
C VAL A 121 -0.14 -6.43 8.71
N ARG A 122 -0.34 -6.56 10.02
CA ARG A 122 0.00 -7.79 10.75
C ARG A 122 -0.99 -8.92 10.45
N ASP A 123 -0.62 -10.15 10.80
CA ASP A 123 -1.41 -11.36 10.52
C ASP A 123 -2.84 -11.31 11.12
N GLU A 124 -3.00 -10.61 12.24
CA GLU A 124 -4.28 -10.37 12.92
C GLU A 124 -5.10 -9.19 12.35
N GLY A 125 -4.62 -8.53 11.29
CA GLY A 125 -5.30 -7.40 10.64
C GLY A 125 -4.97 -6.03 11.25
N THR A 126 -4.10 -5.95 12.25
CA THR A 126 -3.65 -4.66 12.80
C THR A 126 -2.83 -3.90 11.76
N VAL A 127 -3.20 -2.65 11.49
CA VAL A 127 -2.54 -1.79 10.51
C VAL A 127 -1.65 -0.75 11.20
N THR A 128 -0.38 -0.72 10.82
CA THR A 128 0.53 0.39 11.10
C THR A 128 0.63 1.25 9.84
N PHE A 129 0.30 2.54 9.96
CA PHE A 129 0.37 3.49 8.86
C PHE A 129 1.55 4.45 9.03
N THR A 130 2.37 4.57 7.98
CA THR A 130 3.46 5.54 7.88
C THR A 130 3.14 6.51 6.75
N GLU A 131 2.77 7.74 7.11
CA GLU A 131 2.51 8.80 6.14
C GLU A 131 3.84 9.37 5.62
N ASN A 132 4.05 9.29 4.31
CA ASN A 132 5.12 10.00 3.63
C ASN A 132 4.50 11.13 2.79
N ARG A 133 5.18 12.29 2.76
CA ARG A 133 4.81 13.43 1.92
C ARG A 133 5.93 13.68 0.91
N PRO A 134 5.60 14.02 -0.35
CA PRO A 134 6.62 14.39 -1.32
C PRO A 134 7.43 15.56 -0.78
N ARG A 135 8.75 15.55 -0.99
CA ARG A 135 9.55 16.75 -0.74
C ARG A 135 9.10 17.83 -1.71
N THR A 136 8.58 18.93 -1.19
CA THR A 136 8.46 20.18 -1.92
C THR A 136 9.85 20.80 -1.96
N GLU A 137 10.47 20.84 -3.13
CA GLU A 137 11.69 21.63 -3.37
C GLU A 137 11.44 23.11 -3.08
#